data_AF-A0A2R4KNF5-F1
#
_entry.id   AF-A0A2R4KNF5-F1
#
_cell.length_a   1.000
_cell.length_b   1.000
_cell.length_c   1.000
_cell.angle_alpha   90.00
_cell.angle_beta   90.00
_cell.angle_gamma   90.00
#
_symmetry.space_group_name_H-M   'P 1'
#
loop_
_entity.id
_entity.type
_entity.pdbx_description
1 polymer ?
#
loop_
_entity_poly.entity_id
_entity_poly.type
_entity_poly.pdbx_seq_one_letter_code
_entity_poly.pdbx_strand_id
1 'polypeptide(L)'
;MKLVVLFLVAVCCCALGIGANIEQNQLDEVLKILDAVKREQLNNTKKLSSPPNDIEEHCCPSALKCFQVNLKGHFNATNKNIFRLEKSLRKIDTIFSRNFSNSGNNTTTCHACNSHPEVSVQEFLNRLRSLIERARSKLTMK
;
A
#
# COMPACT_ATOMS: atom_id res chain seq x y z
N MET A 1 -38.26 25.65 7.39
CA MET A 1 -37.28 24.67 7.97
C MET A 1 -36.99 23.45 7.07
N LYS A 2 -37.57 23.32 5.86
CA LYS A 2 -37.31 22.18 4.94
C LYS A 2 -36.13 22.39 3.97
N LEU A 3 -35.80 23.64 3.65
CA LEU A 3 -34.68 24.00 2.77
C LEU A 3 -33.31 23.76 3.41
N VAL A 4 -33.16 24.04 4.71
CA VAL A 4 -31.89 23.85 5.44
C VAL A 4 -31.46 22.38 5.48
N VAL A 5 -32.44 21.46 5.58
CA VAL A 5 -32.18 20.01 5.59
C VAL A 5 -31.66 19.52 4.23
N LEU A 6 -32.18 20.06 3.12
CA LEU A 6 -31.72 19.70 1.78
C LEU A 6 -30.29 20.18 1.48
N PHE A 7 -29.92 21.37 1.96
CA PHE A 7 -28.55 21.88 1.82
C PHE A 7 -27.53 21.08 2.66
N LEU A 8 -27.91 20.65 3.87
CA LEU A 8 -27.04 19.82 4.71
C LEU A 8 -26.79 18.44 4.08
N VAL A 9 -27.80 17.84 3.45
CA VAL A 9 -27.67 16.53 2.78
C VAL A 9 -26.78 16.64 1.53
N ALA A 10 -26.93 17.69 0.71
CA ALA A 10 -26.10 17.89 -0.49
C ALA A 10 -24.61 18.12 -0.17
N VAL A 11 -24.31 18.92 0.87
CA VAL A 11 -22.93 19.16 1.33
C VAL A 11 -22.30 17.89 1.91
N CYS A 12 -23.10 17.03 2.56
CA CYS A 12 -22.64 15.75 3.08
C CYS A 12 -22.28 14.74 1.97
N CYS A 13 -23.07 14.69 0.89
CA CYS A 13 -22.81 13.80 -0.26
C CYS A 13 -21.54 14.18 -1.05
N CYS A 14 -21.24 15.49 -1.18
CA CYS A 14 -20.01 15.93 -1.84
C CYS A 14 -18.75 15.58 -1.03
N ALA A 15 -18.80 15.66 0.30
CA ALA A 15 -17.67 15.31 1.15
C ALA A 15 -17.31 13.80 1.07
N LEU A 16 -18.31 12.93 0.94
CA LEU A 16 -18.13 11.48 0.82
C LEU A 16 -17.45 11.08 -0.50
N GLY A 17 -17.83 11.70 -1.62
CA GLY A 17 -17.22 11.42 -2.93
C GLY A 17 -15.78 11.91 -3.08
N ILE A 18 -15.39 12.99 -2.38
CA ILE A 18 -14.02 13.54 -2.45
C ILE A 18 -13.01 12.62 -1.76
N GLY A 19 -13.39 11.97 -0.64
CA GLY A 19 -12.49 11.12 0.15
C GLY A 19 -11.98 9.88 -0.60
N ALA A 20 -12.87 9.16 -1.29
CA ALA A 20 -12.51 7.96 -2.06
C ALA A 20 -11.53 8.27 -3.22
N ASN A 21 -11.72 9.42 -3.87
CA ASN A 21 -10.84 9.88 -4.95
C ASN A 21 -9.41 10.17 -4.45
N ILE A 22 -9.25 10.68 -3.22
CA ILE A 22 -7.93 10.98 -2.65
C ILE A 22 -7.14 9.70 -2.38
N GLU A 23 -7.76 8.69 -1.77
CA GLU A 23 -7.08 7.43 -1.45
C GLU A 23 -6.69 6.63 -2.69
N GLN A 24 -7.56 6.59 -3.70
CA GLN A 24 -7.23 6.00 -4.99
C GLN A 24 -6.07 6.72 -5.66
N ASN A 25 -6.07 8.06 -5.69
CA ASN A 25 -4.97 8.84 -6.25
C ASN A 25 -3.64 8.59 -5.52
N GLN A 26 -3.66 8.36 -4.20
CA GLN A 26 -2.46 8.01 -3.44
C GLN A 26 -1.90 6.65 -3.83
N LEU A 27 -2.76 5.64 -4.00
CA LEU A 27 -2.34 4.30 -4.46
C LEU A 27 -1.84 4.35 -5.91
N ASP A 28 -2.50 5.13 -6.77
CA ASP A 28 -2.08 5.32 -8.17
C ASP A 28 -0.72 6.04 -8.26
N GLU A 29 -0.46 7.01 -7.38
CA GLU A 29 0.85 7.65 -7.27
C GLU A 29 1.93 6.63 -6.90
N VAL A 30 1.66 5.74 -5.95
CA VAL A 30 2.59 4.67 -5.53
C VAL A 30 2.90 3.74 -6.71
N LEU A 31 1.87 3.29 -7.45
CA LEU A 31 2.05 2.42 -8.63
C LEU A 31 2.90 3.09 -9.71
N LYS A 32 2.66 4.38 -9.99
CA LYS A 32 3.46 5.14 -10.95
C LYS A 32 4.91 5.27 -10.52
N ILE A 33 5.19 5.49 -9.24
CA ILE A 33 6.55 5.56 -8.71
C ILE A 33 7.22 4.18 -8.76
N LEU A 34 6.47 3.10 -8.45
CA LEU A 34 6.96 1.73 -8.55
C LEU A 34 7.45 1.39 -9.96
N ASP A 35 6.73 1.82 -11.00
CA ASP A 35 7.16 1.60 -12.39
C ASP A 35 8.50 2.28 -12.70
N ALA A 36 8.73 3.49 -12.17
CA ALA A 36 10.01 4.17 -12.32
C ALA A 36 11.14 3.44 -11.56
N VAL A 37 10.89 3.07 -10.30
CA VAL A 37 11.84 2.33 -9.48
C VAL A 37 12.19 0.99 -10.11
N LYS A 38 11.21 0.25 -10.64
CA LYS A 38 11.42 -1.05 -11.27
C LYS A 38 12.38 -0.98 -12.46
N ARG A 39 12.25 0.06 -13.30
CA ARG A 39 13.17 0.32 -14.43
C ARG A 39 14.58 0.66 -13.95
N GLU A 40 14.70 1.51 -12.92
CA GLU A 40 16.01 1.89 -12.36
C GLU A 40 16.73 0.73 -11.69
N GLN A 41 15.99 -0.25 -11.18
CA GLN A 41 16.51 -1.41 -10.45
C GLN A 41 16.58 -2.68 -11.31
N LEU A 42 16.51 -2.56 -12.65
CA LEU A 42 16.48 -3.70 -13.57
C LEU A 42 17.68 -4.64 -13.37
N ASN A 43 18.86 -4.07 -13.19
CA ASN A 43 20.12 -4.82 -13.04
C ASN A 43 20.51 -5.06 -11.57
N ASN A 44 19.61 -4.80 -10.61
CA ASN A 44 19.91 -5.00 -9.20
C ASN A 44 19.81 -6.49 -8.83
N THR A 45 20.95 -7.08 -8.48
CA THR A 45 21.09 -8.51 -8.17
C THR A 45 20.88 -8.85 -6.69
N LYS A 46 20.58 -7.86 -5.84
CA LYS A 46 20.28 -8.10 -4.42
C LYS A 46 19.06 -9.01 -4.26
N LYS A 47 19.05 -9.72 -3.14
CA LYS A 47 17.87 -10.45 -2.66
C LYS A 47 17.28 -9.74 -1.45
N LEU A 48 15.96 -9.75 -1.37
CA LEU A 48 15.19 -9.06 -0.34
C LEU A 48 14.13 -9.99 0.20
N SER A 49 13.91 -9.94 1.51
CA SER A 49 12.81 -10.66 2.12
C SER A 49 11.49 -10.08 1.63
N SER A 50 10.58 -10.93 1.13
CA SER A 50 9.32 -10.47 0.54
C SER A 50 8.14 -11.36 0.94
N PRO A 51 7.08 -10.77 1.56
CA PRO A 51 5.81 -11.47 1.75
C PRO A 51 5.31 -12.06 0.42
N PRO A 52 4.71 -13.26 0.40
CA PRO A 52 4.16 -13.82 -0.82
C PRO A 52 2.89 -13.07 -1.27
N ASN A 53 2.41 -13.33 -2.49
CA ASN A 53 1.24 -12.61 -3.04
C ASN A 53 -0.08 -13.03 -2.39
N ASP A 54 -0.15 -14.26 -1.89
CA ASP A 54 -1.33 -14.93 -1.32
C ASP A 54 -1.46 -14.72 0.19
N ILE A 55 -0.91 -13.63 0.74
CA ILE A 55 -1.10 -13.28 2.15
C ILE A 55 -2.58 -13.07 2.49
N GLU A 56 -2.94 -13.47 3.70
CA GLU A 56 -4.28 -13.21 4.23
C GLU A 56 -4.55 -11.71 4.37
N GLU A 57 -5.80 -11.29 4.20
CA GLU A 57 -6.17 -9.87 4.22
C GLU A 57 -5.73 -9.17 5.49
N HIS A 58 -5.94 -9.81 6.64
CA HIS A 58 -5.59 -9.26 7.94
C HIS A 58 -4.07 -9.04 8.11
N CYS A 59 -3.24 -9.67 7.26
CA CYS A 59 -1.79 -9.51 7.24
C CYS A 59 -1.28 -8.50 6.22
N CYS A 60 -2.14 -7.92 5.37
CA CYS A 60 -1.73 -6.88 4.41
C CYS A 60 -1.02 -5.68 5.06
N PRO A 61 -1.43 -5.15 6.23
CA PRO A 61 -0.71 -4.06 6.90
C PRO A 61 0.72 -4.48 7.33
N SER A 62 0.86 -5.67 7.91
CA SER A 62 2.16 -6.23 8.30
C SER A 62 3.06 -6.48 7.08
N ALA A 63 2.50 -6.94 5.97
CA ALA A 63 3.22 -7.11 4.72
C ALA A 63 3.71 -5.77 4.15
N LEU A 64 2.85 -4.74 4.12
CA LEU A 64 3.26 -3.38 3.71
C LEU A 64 4.44 -2.89 4.56
N LYS A 65 4.38 -3.14 5.87
CA LYS A 65 5.48 -2.78 6.77
C LYS A 65 6.78 -3.49 6.41
N CYS A 66 6.71 -4.77 6.04
CA CYS A 66 7.87 -5.54 5.61
C CYS A 66 8.51 -4.94 4.34
N PHE A 67 7.71 -4.53 3.35
CA PHE A 67 8.21 -3.85 2.16
C PHE A 67 8.89 -2.52 2.50
N GLN A 68 8.31 -1.71 3.40
CA GLN A 68 8.91 -0.46 3.85
C GLN A 68 10.27 -0.66 4.54
N VAL A 69 10.39 -1.68 5.40
CA VAL A 69 11.64 -2.00 6.10
C VAL A 69 12.72 -2.43 5.11
N ASN A 70 12.39 -3.30 4.15
CA ASN A 70 13.34 -3.73 3.12
C ASN A 70 13.77 -2.56 2.22
N LEU A 71 12.84 -1.68 1.84
CA LEU A 71 13.16 -0.48 1.05
C LEU A 71 14.19 0.40 1.79
N LYS A 72 13.91 0.72 3.06
CA LYS A 72 14.77 1.55 3.90
C LYS A 72 16.14 0.92 4.16
N GLY A 73 16.20 -0.40 4.35
CA GLY A 73 17.43 -1.11 4.70
C GLY A 73 18.36 -1.37 3.53
N HIS A 74 17.82 -1.57 2.32
CA HIS A 74 18.59 -2.10 1.19
C HIS A 74 18.73 -1.17 0.00
N PHE A 75 17.91 -0.11 -0.08
CA PHE A 75 17.99 0.86 -1.16
C PHE A 75 18.61 2.17 -0.69
N ASN A 76 19.36 2.82 -1.57
CA ASN A 76 20.01 4.08 -1.25
C ASN A 76 18.98 5.22 -1.30
N ALA A 77 18.75 5.88 -0.17
CA ALA A 77 17.86 7.03 -0.05
C ALA A 77 18.29 8.25 -0.91
N THR A 78 19.53 8.29 -1.43
CA THR A 78 19.96 9.31 -2.41
C THR A 78 19.24 9.18 -3.75
N ASN A 79 18.71 7.99 -4.09
CA ASN A 79 17.87 7.84 -5.27
C ASN A 79 16.50 8.51 -5.02
N LYS A 80 16.20 9.53 -5.83
CA LYS A 80 14.96 10.34 -5.74
C LYS A 80 13.69 9.50 -5.80
N ASN A 81 13.62 8.49 -6.67
CA ASN A 81 12.41 7.69 -6.84
C ASN A 81 12.24 6.66 -5.72
N ILE A 82 13.34 6.10 -5.19
CA ILE A 82 13.31 5.29 -3.95
C ILE A 82 12.80 6.12 -2.78
N PHE A 83 13.37 7.31 -2.57
CA PHE A 83 12.94 8.20 -1.49
C PHE A 83 11.45 8.57 -1.60
N ARG A 84 11.00 8.88 -2.83
CA ARG A 84 9.58 9.15 -3.10
C ARG A 84 8.71 7.92 -2.82
N LEU A 85 9.16 6.73 -3.22
CA LEU A 85 8.42 5.48 -2.99
C LEU A 85 8.24 5.26 -1.49
N GLU A 86 9.30 5.33 -0.70
CA GLU A 86 9.22 5.19 0.76
C GLU A 86 8.25 6.21 1.38
N LYS A 87 8.33 7.46 0.95
CA LYS A 87 7.44 8.53 1.44
C LYS A 87 5.98 8.25 1.09
N SER A 88 5.70 7.81 -0.13
CA SER A 88 4.34 7.50 -0.57
C SER A 88 3.79 6.23 0.11
N LEU A 89 4.63 5.21 0.34
CA LEU A 89 4.22 4.02 1.09
C LEU A 89 3.84 4.33 2.55
N ARG A 90 4.52 5.29 3.19
CA ARG A 90 4.12 5.73 4.55
C ARG A 90 2.77 6.46 4.56
N LYS A 91 2.43 7.18 3.49
CA LYS A 91 1.14 7.90 3.41
C LYS A 91 -0.05 6.95 3.35
N ILE A 92 0.12 5.79 2.74
CA ILE A 92 -0.94 4.79 2.57
C ILE A 92 -1.08 3.83 3.76
N ASP A 93 -0.27 3.98 4.83
CA ASP A 93 -0.37 3.14 6.04
C ASP A 93 -1.79 3.15 6.62
N THR A 94 -2.43 4.33 6.66
CA THR A 94 -3.79 4.49 7.17
C THR A 94 -4.84 3.84 6.26
N ILE A 95 -4.61 3.80 4.95
CA ILE A 95 -5.46 3.09 4.00
C ILE A 95 -5.38 1.59 4.31
N PHE A 96 -4.17 1.06 4.50
CA PHE A 96 -3.98 -0.36 4.79
C PHE A 96 -4.61 -0.75 6.13
N SER A 97 -4.31 -0.02 7.20
CA SER A 97 -4.88 -0.29 8.52
C SER A 97 -6.41 -0.25 8.51
N ARG A 98 -7.03 0.70 7.81
CA ARG A 98 -8.51 0.82 7.79
C ARG A 98 -9.18 -0.24 6.93
N ASN A 99 -8.60 -0.59 5.79
CA ASN A 99 -9.24 -1.47 4.80
C ASN A 99 -8.97 -2.95 5.05
N PHE A 100 -7.95 -3.29 5.83
CA PHE A 100 -7.52 -4.67 6.05
C PHE A 100 -7.53 -5.08 7.53
N SER A 101 -7.92 -4.22 8.47
CA SER A 101 -8.16 -4.66 9.85
C SER A 101 -9.38 -5.57 9.92
N ASN A 102 -9.21 -6.75 10.49
CA ASN A 102 -10.33 -7.61 10.89
C ASN A 102 -10.93 -7.08 12.20
N SER A 103 -12.25 -6.87 12.23
CA SER A 103 -13.01 -6.63 13.47
C SER A 103 -13.37 -7.94 14.20
N GLY A 104 -12.73 -9.06 13.84
CA GLY A 104 -13.02 -10.39 14.36
C GLY A 104 -11.80 -10.95 15.11
N ASN A 105 -12.02 -11.30 16.38
CA ASN A 105 -11.07 -11.94 17.29
C ASN A 105 -10.54 -13.27 16.73
N ASN A 106 -9.57 -13.24 15.83
CA ASN A 106 -8.87 -14.42 15.36
C ASN A 106 -7.38 -14.26 15.67
N THR A 107 -6.88 -15.15 16.52
CA THR A 107 -5.52 -15.25 17.05
C THR A 107 -4.49 -15.72 16.01
N THR A 108 -4.74 -15.51 14.72
CA THR A 108 -3.77 -15.82 13.66
C THR A 108 -2.69 -14.73 13.63
N THR A 109 -1.49 -15.13 14.03
CA THR A 109 -0.31 -14.26 14.01
C THR A 109 0.23 -14.19 12.58
N CYS A 110 0.31 -12.98 12.01
CA CYS A 110 1.00 -12.78 10.75
C CYS A 110 2.49 -13.12 10.87
N HIS A 111 3.07 -13.70 9.81
CA HIS A 111 4.50 -13.99 9.76
C HIS A 111 5.36 -12.72 9.92
N ALA A 112 6.52 -12.88 10.56
CA ALA A 112 7.48 -11.82 10.72
C ALA A 112 8.19 -11.51 9.39
N CYS A 113 8.63 -10.27 9.20
CA CYS A 113 9.25 -9.85 7.94
C CYS A 113 10.49 -10.67 7.57
N ASN A 114 11.30 -11.08 8.55
CA ASN A 114 12.51 -11.87 8.35
C ASN A 114 12.24 -13.37 8.13
N SER A 115 11.00 -13.86 8.31
CA SER A 115 10.65 -15.27 8.04
C SER A 115 10.12 -15.49 6.63
N HIS A 116 9.97 -14.44 5.83
CA HIS A 116 9.56 -14.55 4.44
C HIS A 116 10.72 -14.98 3.53
N PRO A 117 10.45 -15.58 2.36
CA PRO A 117 11.49 -15.96 1.42
C PRO A 117 12.23 -14.75 0.86
N GLU A 118 13.52 -14.94 0.62
CA GLU A 118 14.34 -13.98 -0.13
C GLU A 118 14.11 -14.13 -1.64
N VAL A 119 13.74 -13.03 -2.29
CA VAL A 119 13.47 -12.97 -3.74
C VAL A 119 14.30 -11.90 -4.42
N SER A 120 14.38 -11.93 -5.75
CA SER A 120 15.06 -10.88 -6.52
C SER A 120 14.39 -9.52 -6.31
N VAL A 121 15.13 -8.42 -6.54
CA VAL A 121 14.54 -7.07 -6.46
C VAL A 121 13.33 -6.91 -7.40
N GLN A 122 13.38 -7.50 -8.59
CA GLN A 122 12.26 -7.43 -9.53
C GLN A 122 11.02 -8.13 -8.98
N GLU A 123 11.18 -9.32 -8.40
CA GLU A 123 10.08 -10.05 -7.78
C GLU A 123 9.55 -9.34 -6.53
N PHE A 124 10.43 -8.80 -5.70
CA PHE A 124 10.06 -7.97 -4.54
C PHE A 124 9.17 -6.79 -4.96
N LEU A 125 9.55 -6.05 -6.01
CA LEU A 125 8.77 -4.92 -6.51
C LEU A 125 7.45 -5.36 -7.16
N ASN A 126 7.39 -6.52 -7.79
CA ASN A 126 6.15 -7.09 -8.34
C ASN A 126 5.16 -7.47 -7.23
N ARG A 127 5.65 -8.06 -6.15
CA ARG A 127 4.83 -8.42 -4.98
C ARG A 127 4.32 -7.19 -4.26
N LEU A 128 5.16 -6.16 -4.11
CA LEU A 128 4.72 -4.86 -3.60
C LEU A 128 3.63 -4.28 -4.49
N ARG A 129 3.82 -4.26 -5.82
CA ARG A 129 2.80 -3.80 -6.77
C ARG A 129 1.47 -4.53 -6.57
N SER A 130 1.50 -5.86 -6.50
CA SER A 130 0.32 -6.71 -6.32
C SER A 130 -0.42 -6.36 -5.01
N LEU A 131 0.32 -6.09 -3.93
CA LEU A 131 -0.25 -5.65 -2.65
C LEU A 131 -0.95 -4.29 -2.77
N ILE A 132 -0.35 -3.32 -3.49
CA ILE A 132 -0.94 -2.00 -3.72
C ILE A 132 -2.19 -2.10 -4.61
N GLU A 133 -2.15 -2.90 -5.67
CA GLU A 133 -3.29 -3.15 -6.55
C GLU A 133 -4.46 -3.79 -5.79
N ARG A 134 -4.18 -4.73 -4.89
CA ARG A 134 -5.21 -5.31 -4.02
C ARG A 134 -5.90 -4.26 -3.14
N ALA A 135 -5.13 -3.36 -2.52
CA ALA A 135 -5.70 -2.25 -1.75
C ALA A 135 -6.55 -1.32 -2.62
N ARG A 136 -6.08 -1.02 -3.83
CA ARG A 136 -6.79 -0.20 -4.81
C ARG A 136 -8.12 -0.83 -5.23
N SER A 137 -8.13 -2.12 -5.56
CA SER A 137 -9.36 -2.85 -5.89
C SER A 137 -10.35 -2.86 -4.74
N LYS A 138 -9.87 -3.01 -3.49
CA LYS A 138 -10.74 -2.97 -2.30
C LYS A 138 -11.40 -1.61 -2.08
N LEU A 139 -10.76 -0.51 -2.49
CA LEU A 139 -11.37 0.83 -2.47
C LEU A 139 -12.41 1.02 -3.60
N THR A 140 -12.26 0.36 -4.75
CA THR A 140 -13.23 0.44 -5.85
C THR A 140 -14.50 -0.38 -5.62
N MET A 141 -14.46 -1.36 -4.71
CA MET A 141 -15.58 -2.25 -4.39
C MET A 141 -16.45 -1.74 -3.21
N LYS A 142 -16.11 -0.60 -2.61
CA LYS A 142 -16.89 0.06 -1.56
C LYS A 142 -17.84 1.08 -2.15
#